data_AF-A0AA97D380-F1
#
_entry.id   AF-A0AA97D380-F1
#
_cell.length_a   1.000
_cell.length_b   1.000
_cell.length_c   1.000
_cell.angle_alpha   90.00
_cell.angle_beta   90.00
_cell.angle_gamma   90.00
#
_symmetry.space_group_name_H-M   'P 1'
#
loop_
_entity.id
_entity.type
_entity.pdbx_description
1 polymer ?
#
loop_
_entity_poly.entity_id
_entity_poly.type
_entity_poly.pdbx_seq_one_letter_code
_entity_poly.pdbx_strand_id
1 'polypeptide(L)' 'MTTVEKAIEAAYESQITSLYKALSQSILAANGDEAEISAAEARFKKGLAFAADIKTRALTAAQ' A
#
# COMPACT_ATOMS: atom_id res chain seq x y z
N MET A 1 12.23 -14.38 12.68
CA MET A 1 11.41 -13.19 12.95
C MET A 1 11.68 -12.64 14.34
N THR A 2 12.65 -11.73 14.41
CA THR A 2 12.95 -10.85 15.54
C THR A 2 11.78 -9.91 15.80
N THR A 3 11.80 -9.20 16.95
CA THR A 3 10.82 -8.15 17.25
C THR A 3 10.79 -7.05 16.19
N VAL A 4 11.95 -6.72 15.61
CA VAL A 4 12.07 -5.70 14.55
C VAL A 4 11.43 -6.17 13.25
N GLU A 5 11.72 -7.42 12.82
CA GLU A 5 11.11 -8.00 11.62
C GLU A 5 9.58 -8.04 11.74
N LYS A 6 9.04 -8.42 12.91
CA LYS A 6 7.58 -8.39 13.15
C LYS A 6 6.98 -6.99 13.06
N ALA A 7 7.70 -5.97 13.55
CA ALA A 7 7.26 -4.58 13.47
C ALA A 7 7.24 -4.05 12.03
N ILE A 8 8.22 -4.45 11.21
CA ILE A 8 8.27 -4.12 9.78
C ILE A 8 7.07 -4.75 9.05
N GLU A 9 6.78 -6.01 9.32
CA GLU A 9 5.63 -6.72 8.75
C GLU A 9 4.30 -6.04 9.12
N ALA A 10 4.11 -5.72 10.40
CA ALA A 10 2.90 -5.05 10.87
C ALA A 10 2.73 -3.65 10.24
N ALA A 11 3.82 -2.89 10.08
CA ALA A 11 3.78 -1.59 9.42
C ALA A 11 3.40 -1.73 7.94
N TYR A 12 3.94 -2.75 7.25
CA TYR A 12 3.56 -3.05 5.87
C TYR A 12 2.07 -3.38 5.74
N GLU A 13 1.53 -4.27 6.57
CA GLU A 13 0.11 -4.64 6.56
C GLU A 13 -0.82 -3.43 6.83
N SER A 14 -0.42 -2.57 7.77
CA SER A 14 -1.13 -1.31 8.06
C SER A 14 -1.13 -0.36 6.85
N GLN A 15 -0.01 -0.28 6.14
CA GLN A 15 0.10 0.52 4.92
C GLN A 15 -0.79 -0.04 3.80
N ILE A 16 -0.82 -1.37 3.59
CA ILE A 16 -1.71 -1.99 2.59
C ILE A 16 -3.18 -1.70 2.92
N THR A 17 -3.57 -1.82 4.18
CA THR A 17 -4.92 -1.48 4.64
C THR A 17 -5.28 -0.03 4.35
N SER A 18 -4.35 0.89 4.60
CA SER A 18 -4.55 2.33 4.35
C SER A 18 -4.66 2.64 2.85
N LEU A 19 -3.82 2.03 2.02
CA LEU A 19 -3.90 2.14 0.56
C LEU A 19 -5.23 1.62 0.03
N TYR A 20 -5.72 0.49 0.55
CA TYR A 20 -7.01 -0.08 0.15
C TYR A 20 -8.17 0.85 0.51
N LYS A 21 -8.19 1.41 1.73
CA LYS A 21 -9.20 2.40 2.15
C LYS A 21 -9.20 3.62 1.23
N ALA A 22 -8.02 4.14 0.88
CA ALA A 22 -7.88 5.28 -0.02
C ALA A 22 -8.41 4.96 -1.44
N LEU A 23 -8.12 3.76 -1.96
CA LEU A 23 -8.67 3.30 -3.24
C LEU A 23 -10.20 3.24 -3.19
N SER A 24 -10.78 2.59 -2.16
CA SER A 24 -12.24 2.49 -2.03
C SER A 24 -12.91 3.87 -1.97
N GLN A 25 -12.35 4.80 -1.22
CA GLN A 25 -12.86 6.18 -1.17
C GLN A 25 -12.77 6.89 -2.52
N SER A 26 -11.65 6.71 -3.24
CA SER A 26 -11.47 7.31 -4.56
C SER A 26 -12.46 6.75 -5.59
N ILE A 27 -12.72 5.43 -5.56
CA ILE A 27 -13.71 4.78 -6.43
C ILE A 27 -15.13 5.31 -6.14
N LEU A 28 -15.48 5.45 -4.85
CA LEU A 28 -16.78 6.02 -4.47
C LEU A 28 -16.91 7.49 -4.92
N ALA A 29 -15.84 8.28 -4.74
CA ALA A 29 -15.83 9.70 -5.12
C ALA A 29 -15.87 9.93 -6.64
N ALA A 30 -15.34 8.99 -7.43
CA ALA A 30 -15.37 9.05 -8.89
C ALA A 30 -16.80 8.93 -9.46
N ASN A 31 -17.77 8.41 -8.70
CA ASN A 31 -19.19 8.37 -9.07
C ASN A 31 -19.45 7.81 -10.49
N GLY A 32 -18.74 6.73 -10.86
CA GLY A 32 -18.86 6.08 -12.17
C GLY A 32 -17.99 6.65 -13.28
N ASP A 33 -17.16 7.68 -13.01
CA ASP A 33 -16.13 8.13 -13.94
C ASP A 33 -15.00 7.09 -14.05
N GLU A 34 -14.98 6.37 -15.17
CA GLU A 34 -14.01 5.30 -15.43
C GLU A 34 -12.56 5.82 -15.50
N ALA A 35 -12.34 7.06 -15.93
CA ALA A 35 -10.99 7.62 -16.02
C ALA A 35 -10.43 7.90 -14.62
N GLU A 36 -11.24 8.46 -13.72
CA GLU A 36 -10.87 8.68 -12.32
C GLU A 36 -10.66 7.35 -11.57
N ILE A 37 -11.52 6.36 -11.80
CA ILE A 37 -11.35 5.01 -11.24
C ILE A 37 -10.03 4.39 -11.71
N SER A 38 -9.77 4.41 -13.02
CA SER A 38 -8.53 3.86 -13.59
C SER A 38 -7.29 4.57 -13.03
N ALA A 39 -7.36 5.89 -12.87
CA ALA A 39 -6.28 6.67 -12.28
C ALA A 39 -6.07 6.34 -10.79
N ALA A 40 -7.14 6.10 -10.02
CA ALA A 40 -7.05 5.66 -8.63
C ALA A 40 -6.41 4.27 -8.51
N GLU A 41 -6.80 3.32 -9.38
CA GLU A 41 -6.21 1.98 -9.43
C GLU A 41 -4.72 2.02 -9.80
N ALA A 42 -4.32 2.88 -10.74
CA ALA A 42 -2.91 3.06 -11.11
C ALA A 42 -2.08 3.57 -9.92
N ARG A 43 -2.62 4.54 -9.16
CA ARG A 43 -1.98 5.05 -7.93
C ARG A 43 -1.88 3.97 -6.86
N PHE A 44 -2.92 3.17 -6.68
CA PHE A 44 -2.92 2.03 -5.75
C PHE A 44 -1.84 1.01 -6.11
N LYS A 45 -1.77 0.58 -7.38
CA LYS A 45 -0.73 -0.35 -7.86
C LYS A 45 0.68 0.18 -7.60
N LYS A 46 0.93 1.46 -7.87
CA LYS A 46 2.21 2.11 -7.56
C LYS A 46 2.50 2.12 -6.06
N GLY A 47 1.48 2.40 -5.23
CA GLY A 47 1.58 2.37 -3.77
C GLY A 47 1.94 0.99 -3.23
N LEU A 48 1.33 -0.08 -3.76
CA LEU A 48 1.66 -1.46 -3.39
C LEU A 48 3.12 -1.81 -3.69
N ALA A 49 3.58 -1.48 -4.91
CA ALA A 49 4.96 -1.74 -5.32
C ALA A 49 5.96 -1.00 -4.42
N PHE A 50 5.68 0.26 -4.09
CA PHE A 50 6.52 1.03 -3.19
C PHE A 50 6.53 0.49 -1.75
N ALA A 51 5.37 0.10 -1.22
CA ALA A 51 5.30 -0.50 0.12
C ALA A 51 6.11 -1.81 0.20
N ALA A 52 6.06 -2.64 -0.85
CA ALA A 52 6.83 -3.88 -0.93
C ALA A 52 8.35 -3.63 -1.02
N ASP A 53 8.78 -2.63 -1.79
CA ASP A 53 10.18 -2.18 -1.84
C ASP A 53 10.69 -1.75 -0.46
N ILE A 54 9.93 -0.88 0.22
CA ILE A 54 10.29 -0.39 1.56
C ILE A 54 10.37 -1.53 2.56
N LYS A 55 9.41 -2.45 2.57
CA LYS A 55 9.46 -3.65 3.41
C LYS A 55 10.75 -4.44 3.15
N THR A 56 11.08 -4.69 1.89
CA THR A 56 12.26 -5.47 1.49
C THR A 56 13.54 -4.80 1.99
N ARG A 57 13.70 -3.50 1.74
CA ARG A 57 14.86 -2.73 2.18
C ARG A 57 15.00 -2.68 3.70
N ALA A 58 13.88 -2.55 4.42
CA ALA A 58 13.87 -2.55 5.88
C ALA A 58 14.26 -3.92 6.45
N LEU A 59 13.75 -5.02 5.87
CA LEU A 59 14.13 -6.37 6.27
C LEU A 59 15.62 -6.65 6.00
N THR A 60 16.14 -6.26 4.83
CA THR A 60 17.57 -6.39 4.51
C THR A 60 18.46 -5.62 5.50
N ALA A 61 18.03 -4.44 5.95
CA ALA A 61 18.78 -3.64 6.92
C ALA A 61 18.67 -4.16 8.37
N ALA A 62 17.71 -5.04 8.66
CA ALA A 62 17.49 -5.63 9.99
C ALA A 62 18.22 -6.98 10.20
N GLN A 63 18.86 -7.50 9.15
CA GLN A 63 19.72 -8.70 9.16
C GLN A 63 21.13 -8.38 9.68
#